data_AF-A0A480BUF5-F1
#
_entry.id   AF-A0A480BUF5-F1
#
_cell.length_a   1.000
_cell.length_b   1.000
_cell.length_c   1.000
_cell.angle_alpha   90.00
_cell.angle_beta   90.00
_cell.angle_gamma   90.00
#
_symmetry.space_group_name_H-M   'P 1'
#
loop_
_entity.id
_entity.type
_entity.pdbx_description
1 polymer ?
#
loop_
_entity_poly.entity_id
_entity_poly.type
_entity_poly.pdbx_seq_one_letter_code
_entity_poly.pdbx_strand_id
1 'polypeptide(L)'
;AGNLFFPLSYLFGDILTEVYGYARSRRVVWAGFGALAFAALMSAIVVHLPPAPGWTGQAVIEAAFGSTWRIALASLLGYWCGEFVNSFTLARMKVLTRGRWLWTRTIGSTLVGEAADTMIFYPLAFYGVWDNDLLLAVMGANYCIKVGWEVLATPVTYRIVSRLKRAEQEDYFDDKTDFNPFTLKV
;
A
#
# COMPACT_ATOMS: atom_id res chain seq x y z
N ALA A 1 12.58 6.06 -6.91
CA ALA A 1 12.71 5.74 -5.47
C ALA A 1 11.52 4.94 -4.95
N GLY A 2 10.27 5.37 -5.22
CA GLY A 2 9.05 4.64 -4.80
C GLY A 2 9.02 3.16 -5.19
N ASN A 3 9.41 2.82 -6.43
CA ASN A 3 9.36 1.44 -6.94
C ASN A 3 10.29 0.43 -6.24
N LEU A 4 11.23 0.87 -5.38
CA LEU A 4 12.09 -0.03 -4.60
C LEU A 4 11.51 -0.34 -3.21
N PHE A 5 10.93 0.67 -2.55
CA PHE A 5 10.39 0.51 -1.20
C PHE A 5 8.95 0.02 -1.20
N PHE A 6 8.18 0.33 -2.24
CA PHE A 6 6.78 -0.08 -2.36
C PHE A 6 6.61 -1.59 -2.31
N PRO A 7 7.36 -2.38 -3.11
CA PRO A 7 7.16 -3.83 -3.08
C PRO A 7 7.65 -4.48 -1.78
N LEU A 8 8.63 -3.86 -1.12
CA LEU A 8 9.07 -4.31 0.20
C LEU A 8 7.96 -4.13 1.25
N SER A 9 7.23 -3.00 1.18
CA SER A 9 6.08 -2.75 2.06
C SER A 9 4.98 -3.78 1.85
N TYR A 10 4.60 -4.06 0.61
CA TYR A 10 3.60 -5.08 0.27
C TYR A 10 4.03 -6.47 0.75
N LEU A 11 5.28 -6.85 0.54
CA LEU A 11 5.83 -8.10 1.04
C LEU A 11 5.70 -8.22 2.57
N PHE A 12 5.99 -7.14 3.32
CA PHE A 12 5.79 -7.13 4.77
C PHE A 12 4.31 -7.21 5.16
N GLY A 13 3.43 -6.50 4.45
CA GLY A 13 1.98 -6.56 4.65
C GLY A 13 1.42 -7.97 4.42
N ASP A 14 1.90 -8.64 3.38
CA ASP A 14 1.55 -10.01 3.03
C ASP A 14 2.02 -10.99 4.11
N ILE A 15 3.28 -10.90 4.55
CA ILE A 15 3.81 -11.73 5.65
C ILE A 15 2.99 -11.52 6.92
N LEU A 16 2.68 -10.27 7.24
CA LEU A 16 1.98 -9.94 8.48
C LEU A 16 0.54 -10.46 8.46
N THR A 17 -0.18 -10.25 7.37
CA THR A 17 -1.53 -10.79 7.17
C THR A 17 -1.51 -12.32 7.16
N GLU A 18 -0.49 -12.91 6.55
CA GLU A 18 -0.37 -14.36 6.43
C GLU A 18 -0.06 -15.07 7.75
N VAL A 19 0.80 -14.50 8.58
CA VAL A 19 1.21 -15.12 9.86
C VAL A 19 0.23 -14.76 10.96
N TYR A 20 -0.13 -13.48 11.04
CA TYR A 20 -0.82 -12.90 12.20
C TYR A 20 -2.30 -12.58 11.94
N GLY A 21 -2.79 -12.78 10.71
CA GLY A 21 -4.20 -12.62 10.34
C GLY A 21 -4.61 -11.17 10.01
N TYR A 22 -5.78 -11.04 9.41
CA TYR A 22 -6.33 -9.75 8.94
C TYR A 22 -6.55 -8.75 10.08
N ALA A 23 -7.01 -9.21 11.25
CA ALA A 23 -7.35 -8.33 12.37
C ALA A 23 -6.14 -7.57 12.94
N ARG A 24 -4.94 -8.18 12.91
CA ARG A 24 -3.69 -7.51 13.27
C ARG A 24 -3.17 -6.66 12.10
N SER A 25 -3.30 -7.15 10.88
CA SER A 25 -2.93 -6.41 9.66
C SER A 25 -3.62 -5.07 9.52
N ARG A 26 -4.95 -5.00 9.69
CA ARG A 26 -5.69 -3.73 9.62
C ARG A 26 -5.21 -2.67 10.62
N ARG A 27 -4.72 -3.06 11.80
CA ARG A 27 -4.16 -2.09 12.77
C ARG A 27 -2.87 -1.48 12.25
N VAL A 28 -2.05 -2.26 11.57
CA VAL A 28 -0.83 -1.79 10.91
C VAL A 28 -1.18 -0.87 9.74
N VAL A 29 -2.18 -1.25 8.92
CA VAL A 29 -2.67 -0.40 7.82
C VAL A 29 -3.17 0.95 8.37
N TRP A 30 -3.97 0.96 9.44
CA TRP A 30 -4.42 2.20 10.09
C TRP A 30 -3.28 3.03 10.70
N ALA A 31 -2.28 2.40 11.31
CA ALA A 31 -1.12 3.09 11.83
C ALA A 31 -0.29 3.75 10.70
N GLY A 32 -0.08 3.01 9.59
CA GLY A 32 0.59 3.52 8.40
C GLY A 32 -0.19 4.67 7.76
N PHE A 33 -1.51 4.54 7.64
CA PHE A 33 -2.39 5.61 7.17
C PHE A 33 -2.28 6.87 8.04
N GLY A 34 -2.30 6.71 9.37
CA GLY A 34 -2.15 7.82 10.31
C GLY A 34 -0.79 8.51 10.17
N ALA A 35 0.29 7.74 10.00
CA ALA A 35 1.63 8.29 9.78
C ALA A 35 1.72 9.06 8.45
N LEU A 36 1.15 8.52 7.36
CA LEU A 36 1.10 9.19 6.06
C LEU A 36 0.24 10.46 6.10
N ALA A 37 -0.92 10.41 6.77
CA ALA A 37 -1.79 11.57 6.97
C ALA A 37 -1.06 12.67 7.76
N PHE A 38 -0.34 12.29 8.82
CA PHE A 38 0.44 13.23 9.61
C PHE A 38 1.57 13.85 8.78
N ALA A 39 2.32 13.07 8.01
CA ALA A 39 3.37 13.58 7.13
C ALA A 39 2.81 14.54 6.06
N ALA A 40 1.66 14.21 5.46
CA ALA A 40 0.96 15.07 4.51
C ALA A 40 0.51 16.39 5.16
N LEU A 41 -0.05 16.33 6.37
CA LEU A 41 -0.45 17.50 7.15
C LEU A 41 0.75 18.40 7.48
N MET A 42 1.85 17.81 7.97
CA MET A 42 3.08 18.55 8.25
C MET A 42 3.64 19.22 7.00
N SER A 43 3.65 18.49 5.87
CA SER A 43 4.07 19.07 4.58
C SER A 43 3.19 20.25 4.18
N ALA A 44 1.88 20.17 4.37
CA ALA A 44 0.97 21.28 4.06
C ALA A 44 1.24 22.51 4.96
N ILE A 45 1.47 22.29 6.26
CA ILE A 45 1.79 23.37 7.20
C ILE A 45 3.10 24.07 6.82
N VAL A 46 4.16 23.30 6.54
CA VAL A 46 5.49 23.83 6.20
C VAL A 46 5.45 24.71 4.95
N VAL A 47 4.67 24.31 3.94
CA VAL A 47 4.54 25.07 2.68
C VAL A 47 3.85 26.41 2.88
N HIS A 48 2.95 26.53 3.87
CA HIS A 48 2.20 27.76 4.16
C HIS A 48 2.86 28.64 5.23
N LEU A 49 3.98 28.24 5.82
CA LEU A 49 4.72 29.10 6.75
C LEU A 49 5.44 30.23 6.00
N PRO A 50 5.49 31.45 6.57
CA PRO A 50 6.24 32.54 5.96
C PRO A 50 7.72 32.18 5.88
N PRO A 51 8.36 32.36 4.72
CA PRO A 51 9.77 32.04 4.56
C PRO A 51 10.65 32.95 5.42
N ALA A 52 11.81 32.44 5.82
CA ALA A 52 12.78 33.20 6.59
C ALA A 52 13.26 34.46 5.81
N PRO A 53 13.55 35.58 6.49
CA PRO A 53 14.04 36.79 5.84
C PRO A 53 15.33 36.50 5.05
N GLY A 54 15.31 36.69 3.73
CA GLY A 54 16.44 36.43 2.83
C GLY A 54 16.37 35.13 2.01
N TRP A 55 15.32 34.31 2.18
CA TRP A 55 15.13 33.10 1.38
C TRP A 55 14.55 33.41 -0.02
N THR A 56 15.30 33.08 -1.07
CA THR A 56 14.91 33.32 -2.47
C THR A 56 14.34 32.07 -3.17
N GLY A 57 14.34 30.91 -2.51
CA GLY A 57 13.89 29.62 -3.08
C GLY A 57 12.38 29.35 -2.98
N GLN A 58 11.58 30.32 -2.52
CA GLN A 58 10.16 30.12 -2.24
C GLN A 58 9.35 29.68 -3.48
N ALA A 59 9.65 30.25 -4.66
CA ALA A 59 8.97 29.89 -5.91
C ALA A 59 9.24 28.43 -6.35
N VAL A 60 10.41 27.86 -6.01
CA VAL A 60 10.74 26.45 -6.30
C VAL A 60 9.96 25.52 -5.37
N ILE A 61 9.83 25.92 -4.09
CA ILE A 61 9.00 25.20 -3.12
C ILE A 61 7.53 25.25 -3.54
N GLU A 62 7.00 26.41 -3.91
CA GLU A 62 5.60 26.54 -4.35
C GLU A 62 5.32 25.77 -5.65
N ALA A 63 6.26 25.75 -6.60
CA ALA A 63 6.13 24.95 -7.82
C ALA A 63 6.20 23.43 -7.53
N ALA A 64 7.09 23.00 -6.63
CA ALA A 64 7.20 21.60 -6.23
C ALA A 64 6.00 21.14 -5.38
N PHE A 65 5.50 21.99 -4.48
CA PHE A 65 4.47 21.66 -3.52
C PHE A 65 3.04 22.04 -3.95
N GLY A 66 2.86 22.89 -4.96
CA GLY A 66 1.55 23.36 -5.44
C GLY A 66 0.62 22.25 -5.95
N SER A 67 1.18 21.20 -6.56
CA SER A 67 0.45 19.96 -6.92
C SER A 67 0.59 18.84 -5.87
N THR A 68 1.38 19.06 -4.82
CA THR A 68 1.72 18.01 -3.85
C THR A 68 0.54 17.63 -2.97
N TRP A 69 -0.39 18.54 -2.67
CA TRP A 69 -1.59 18.19 -1.89
C TRP A 69 -2.44 17.13 -2.60
N ARG A 70 -2.57 17.22 -3.93
CA ARG A 70 -3.34 16.27 -4.75
C ARG A 70 -2.65 14.91 -4.79
N ILE A 71 -1.33 14.89 -4.99
CA ILE A 71 -0.52 13.68 -4.98
C ILE A 71 -0.55 13.04 -3.59
N ALA A 72 -0.42 13.82 -2.52
CA ALA A 72 -0.47 13.33 -1.14
C ALA A 72 -1.83 12.70 -0.82
N LEU A 73 -2.94 13.36 -1.20
CA LEU A 73 -4.28 12.81 -1.03
C LEU A 73 -4.48 11.53 -1.86
N ALA A 74 -4.03 11.53 -3.11
CA ALA A 74 -4.09 10.36 -3.98
C ALA A 74 -3.29 9.18 -3.39
N SER A 75 -2.07 9.42 -2.88
CA SER A 75 -1.25 8.40 -2.22
C SER A 75 -1.92 7.87 -0.96
N LEU A 76 -2.52 8.75 -0.16
CA LEU A 76 -3.19 8.37 1.08
C LEU A 76 -4.38 7.44 0.80
N LEU A 77 -5.24 7.80 -0.15
CA LEU A 77 -6.41 7.02 -0.53
C LEU A 77 -6.03 5.75 -1.28
N GLY A 78 -5.07 5.82 -2.21
CA GLY A 78 -4.56 4.69 -2.96
C GLY A 78 -3.98 3.62 -2.04
N TYR A 79 -3.05 4.01 -1.16
CA TYR A 79 -2.48 3.13 -0.14
C TYR A 79 -3.56 2.52 0.76
N TRP A 80 -4.47 3.34 1.28
CA TRP A 80 -5.51 2.88 2.18
C TRP A 80 -6.40 1.82 1.52
N CYS A 81 -6.95 2.12 0.35
CA CYS A 81 -7.80 1.18 -0.37
C CYS A 81 -7.03 -0.05 -0.86
N GLY A 82 -5.82 0.14 -1.40
CA GLY A 82 -4.97 -0.93 -1.91
C GLY A 82 -4.59 -1.95 -0.84
N GLU A 83 -4.08 -1.50 0.32
CA GLU A 83 -3.69 -2.36 1.43
C GLU A 83 -4.87 -3.11 2.06
N PHE A 84 -6.03 -2.44 2.20
CA PHE A 84 -7.23 -3.10 2.70
C PHE A 84 -7.72 -4.19 1.75
N VAL A 85 -7.76 -3.90 0.44
CA VAL A 85 -8.16 -4.88 -0.58
C VAL A 85 -7.15 -6.02 -0.66
N ASN A 86 -5.84 -5.74 -0.58
CA ASN A 86 -4.77 -6.74 -0.55
C ASN A 86 -4.95 -7.68 0.65
N SER A 87 -4.90 -7.15 1.86
CA SER A 87 -5.00 -7.93 3.10
C SER A 87 -6.32 -8.72 3.22
N PHE A 88 -7.45 -8.13 2.80
CA PHE A 88 -8.73 -8.82 2.74
C PHE A 88 -8.69 -10.02 1.77
N THR A 89 -8.18 -9.80 0.56
CA THR A 89 -8.09 -10.84 -0.48
C THR A 89 -7.19 -11.98 -0.01
N LEU A 90 -6.02 -11.67 0.56
CA LEU A 90 -5.08 -12.66 1.09
C LEU A 90 -5.73 -13.54 2.17
N ALA A 91 -6.37 -12.92 3.16
CA ALA A 91 -7.03 -13.62 4.26
C ALA A 91 -8.17 -14.51 3.77
N ARG A 92 -9.01 -14.01 2.85
CA ARG A 92 -10.10 -14.80 2.24
C ARG A 92 -9.56 -15.98 1.43
N MET A 93 -8.51 -15.77 0.63
CA MET A 93 -7.89 -16.84 -0.14
C MET A 93 -7.26 -17.91 0.75
N LYS A 94 -6.67 -17.53 1.89
CA LYS A 94 -6.12 -18.48 2.87
C LYS A 94 -7.19 -19.42 3.42
N VAL A 95 -8.34 -18.88 3.81
CA VAL A 95 -9.49 -19.67 4.29
C VAL A 95 -10.00 -20.61 3.19
N LEU A 96 -10.19 -20.09 1.97
CA LEU A 96 -10.68 -20.85 0.82
C LEU A 96 -9.74 -22.01 0.43
N THR A 97 -8.43 -21.77 0.46
CA THR A 97 -7.42 -22.77 0.09
C THR A 97 -7.04 -23.70 1.23
N ARG A 98 -7.60 -23.52 2.43
CA ARG A 98 -7.24 -24.23 3.66
C ARG A 98 -5.74 -24.14 3.93
N GLY A 99 -5.15 -22.96 3.70
CA GLY A 99 -3.73 -22.67 3.91
C GLY A 99 -2.77 -23.27 2.89
N ARG A 100 -3.29 -23.94 1.84
CA ARG A 100 -2.48 -24.51 0.75
C ARG A 100 -2.16 -23.44 -0.30
N TRP A 101 -0.99 -23.55 -0.94
CA TRP A 101 -0.55 -22.69 -2.06
C TRP A 101 -0.35 -21.21 -1.70
N LEU A 102 0.70 -20.90 -0.92
CA LEU A 102 1.00 -19.50 -0.55
C LEU A 102 1.23 -18.56 -1.76
N TRP A 103 1.73 -19.08 -2.89
CA TRP A 103 1.97 -18.29 -4.09
C TRP A 103 0.68 -17.73 -4.70
N THR A 104 -0.43 -18.49 -4.67
CA THR A 104 -1.67 -18.04 -5.30
C THR A 104 -2.25 -16.85 -4.57
N ARG A 105 -2.16 -16.85 -3.23
CA ARG A 105 -2.68 -15.77 -2.39
C ARG A 105 -1.80 -14.53 -2.38
N THR A 106 -0.47 -14.66 -2.35
CA THR A 106 0.47 -13.51 -2.35
C THR A 106 0.39 -12.76 -3.68
N ILE A 107 0.47 -13.49 -4.79
CA ILE A 107 0.32 -12.89 -6.13
C ILE A 107 -1.12 -12.44 -6.36
N GLY A 108 -2.11 -13.25 -5.97
CA GLY A 108 -3.52 -12.94 -6.15
C GLY A 108 -3.97 -11.70 -5.38
N SER A 109 -3.58 -11.57 -4.11
CA SER A 109 -3.89 -10.41 -3.31
C SER A 109 -3.20 -9.16 -3.84
N THR A 110 -1.93 -9.27 -4.20
CA THR A 110 -1.16 -8.15 -4.77
C THR A 110 -1.77 -7.68 -6.09
N LEU A 111 -2.19 -8.59 -6.98
CA LEU A 111 -2.87 -8.22 -8.23
C LEU A 111 -4.10 -7.34 -7.99
N VAL A 112 -4.92 -7.68 -7.00
CA VAL A 112 -6.16 -6.96 -6.71
C VAL A 112 -5.89 -5.68 -5.90
N GLY A 113 -4.98 -5.73 -4.93
CA GLY A 113 -4.57 -4.57 -4.12
C GLY A 113 -3.91 -3.49 -4.95
N GLU A 114 -2.94 -3.86 -5.80
CA GLU A 114 -2.23 -2.93 -6.69
C GLU A 114 -3.15 -2.37 -7.77
N ALA A 115 -4.15 -3.13 -8.21
CA ALA A 115 -5.15 -2.64 -9.15
C ALA A 115 -5.99 -1.55 -8.48
N ALA A 116 -6.45 -1.77 -7.24
CA ALA A 116 -7.18 -0.78 -6.47
C ALA A 116 -6.34 0.48 -6.20
N ASP A 117 -5.08 0.32 -5.75
CA ASP A 117 -4.14 1.43 -5.55
C ASP A 117 -3.95 2.24 -6.84
N THR A 118 -3.61 1.57 -7.94
CA THR A 118 -3.31 2.22 -9.23
C THR A 118 -4.54 2.94 -9.80
N MET A 119 -5.72 2.32 -9.74
CA MET A 119 -6.98 2.91 -10.23
C MET A 119 -7.44 4.12 -9.41
N ILE A 120 -7.01 4.24 -8.15
CA ILE A 120 -7.33 5.39 -7.30
C ILE A 120 -6.24 6.45 -7.45
N PHE A 121 -4.98 6.06 -7.28
CA PHE A 121 -3.83 6.97 -7.24
C PHE A 121 -3.66 7.76 -8.54
N TYR A 122 -3.56 7.10 -9.69
CA TYR A 122 -3.20 7.79 -10.93
C TYR A 122 -4.27 8.77 -11.41
N PRO A 123 -5.58 8.41 -11.42
CA PRO A 123 -6.62 9.37 -11.74
C PRO A 123 -6.67 10.54 -10.75
N LEU A 124 -6.63 10.30 -9.44
CA LEU A 124 -6.64 11.39 -8.46
C LEU A 124 -5.41 12.30 -8.58
N ALA A 125 -4.23 11.72 -8.83
CA ALA A 125 -2.97 12.46 -8.86
C ALA A 125 -2.72 13.20 -10.19
N PHE A 126 -3.17 12.67 -11.33
CA PHE A 126 -2.74 13.13 -12.66
C PHE A 126 -3.87 13.42 -13.66
N TYR A 127 -5.13 13.09 -13.34
CA TYR A 127 -6.25 13.42 -14.22
C TYR A 127 -6.36 14.93 -14.43
N GLY A 128 -6.52 15.35 -15.68
CA GLY A 128 -6.54 16.75 -16.10
C GLY A 128 -5.17 17.44 -16.16
N VAL A 129 -4.07 16.73 -15.86
CA VAL A 129 -2.68 17.24 -16.00
C VAL A 129 -1.93 16.48 -17.09
N TRP A 130 -2.13 15.17 -17.20
CA TRP A 130 -1.55 14.35 -18.26
C TRP A 130 -2.59 14.00 -19.32
N ASP A 131 -2.09 13.67 -20.51
CA ASP A 131 -2.90 13.05 -21.56
C ASP A 131 -3.45 11.70 -21.07
N ASN A 132 -4.70 11.39 -21.42
CA ASN A 132 -5.37 10.15 -21.01
C ASN A 132 -4.64 8.91 -21.53
N ASP A 133 -4.09 8.97 -22.74
CA ASP A 133 -3.37 7.84 -23.33
C ASP A 133 -2.05 7.59 -22.58
N LEU A 134 -1.35 8.67 -22.21
CA LEU A 134 -0.15 8.60 -21.39
C LEU A 134 -0.47 8.07 -19.99
N LEU A 135 -1.56 8.54 -19.38
CA LEU A 135 -2.01 8.11 -18.07
C LEU A 135 -2.24 6.59 -18.02
N LEU A 136 -3.01 6.06 -18.98
CA LEU A 136 -3.30 4.63 -19.07
C LEU A 136 -2.05 3.80 -19.34
N ALA A 137 -1.16 4.26 -20.23
CA ALA A 137 0.10 3.58 -20.51
C ALA A 137 1.00 3.50 -19.27
N VAL A 138 1.12 4.60 -18.52
CA VAL A 138 1.93 4.65 -17.29
C VAL A 138 1.31 3.81 -16.18
N MET A 139 -0.02 3.84 -16.03
CA MET A 139 -0.76 2.98 -15.09
C MET A 139 -0.49 1.50 -15.35
N GLY A 140 -0.67 1.05 -16.60
CA GLY A 140 -0.44 -0.34 -16.98
C GLY A 140 1.01 -0.76 -16.80
N ALA A 141 1.97 0.08 -17.22
CA ALA A 141 3.39 -0.22 -17.06
C ALA A 141 3.79 -0.36 -15.59
N ASN A 142 3.38 0.58 -14.73
CA ASN A 142 3.71 0.52 -13.31
C ASN A 142 3.03 -0.66 -12.62
N TYR A 143 1.76 -0.92 -12.94
CA TYR A 143 1.06 -2.09 -12.42
C TYR A 143 1.81 -3.39 -12.74
N CYS A 144 2.20 -3.60 -14.01
CA CYS A 144 2.96 -4.77 -14.42
C CYS A 144 4.32 -4.88 -13.72
N ILE A 145 5.03 -3.77 -13.53
CA ILE A 145 6.32 -3.75 -12.82
C ILE A 145 6.13 -4.16 -11.36
N LYS A 146 5.14 -3.59 -10.66
CA LYS A 146 4.87 -3.89 -9.24
C LYS A 146 4.48 -5.36 -9.04
N VAL A 147 3.56 -5.86 -9.87
CA VAL A 147 3.14 -7.27 -9.87
C VAL A 147 4.32 -8.19 -10.20
N GLY A 148 5.12 -7.85 -11.21
CA GLY A 148 6.30 -8.61 -11.58
C GLY A 148 7.30 -8.71 -10.44
N TRP A 149 7.45 -7.64 -9.66
CA TRP A 149 8.31 -7.66 -8.48
C TRP A 149 7.79 -8.61 -7.40
N GLU A 150 6.49 -8.62 -7.13
CA GLU A 150 5.91 -9.55 -6.16
C GLU A 150 6.12 -11.01 -6.56
N VAL A 151 5.95 -11.33 -7.85
CA VAL A 151 6.23 -12.68 -8.37
C VAL A 151 7.68 -13.08 -8.12
N LEU A 152 8.63 -12.15 -8.31
CA LEU A 152 10.05 -12.38 -8.02
C LEU A 152 10.34 -12.49 -6.52
N ALA A 153 9.59 -11.76 -5.68
CA ALA A 153 9.74 -11.76 -4.23
C ALA A 153 9.07 -12.96 -3.56
N THR A 154 8.07 -13.57 -4.20
CA THR A 154 7.28 -14.71 -3.68
C THR A 154 8.15 -15.84 -3.09
N PRO A 155 9.25 -16.31 -3.72
CA PRO A 155 10.11 -17.36 -3.14
C PRO A 155 10.76 -16.93 -1.82
N VAL A 156 11.08 -15.64 -1.67
CA VAL A 156 11.61 -15.06 -0.42
C VAL A 156 10.51 -14.98 0.62
N THR A 157 9.31 -14.53 0.24
CA THR A 157 8.11 -14.51 1.09
C THR A 157 7.84 -15.89 1.68
N TYR A 158 7.89 -16.95 0.87
CA TYR A 158 7.78 -18.35 1.34
C TYR A 158 8.77 -18.69 2.45
N ARG A 159 10.05 -18.34 2.26
CA ARG A 159 11.11 -18.63 3.24
C ARG A 159 10.89 -17.88 4.54
N ILE A 160 10.51 -16.60 4.46
CA ILE A 160 10.30 -15.77 5.66
C ILE A 160 9.05 -16.25 6.40
N VAL A 161 7.91 -16.40 5.72
CA VAL A 161 6.67 -16.90 6.33
C VAL A 161 6.90 -18.26 7.00
N SER A 162 7.54 -19.22 6.31
CA SER A 162 7.79 -20.54 6.90
C SER A 162 8.70 -20.47 8.13
N ARG A 163 9.67 -19.56 8.18
CA ARG A 163 10.53 -19.38 9.35
C ARG A 163 9.77 -18.72 10.49
N LEU A 164 9.01 -17.67 10.20
CA LEU A 164 8.22 -16.94 11.20
C LEU A 164 7.18 -17.85 11.85
N LYS A 165 6.39 -18.59 11.05
CA LYS A 165 5.39 -19.54 11.58
C LYS A 165 6.02 -20.60 12.50
N ARG A 166 7.23 -21.08 12.17
CA ARG A 166 7.96 -22.04 13.02
C ARG A 166 8.52 -21.43 14.29
N ALA A 167 9.04 -20.20 14.21
CA ALA A 167 9.64 -19.50 15.35
C ALA A 167 8.57 -19.01 16.34
N GLU A 168 7.48 -18.45 15.84
CA GLU A 168 6.40 -17.85 16.65
C GLU A 168 5.30 -18.87 17.01
N GLN A 169 5.28 -20.06 16.39
CA GLN A 169 4.22 -21.07 16.54
C GLN A 169 2.80 -20.52 16.26
N GLU A 170 2.71 -19.51 15.39
CA GLU A 170 1.48 -18.81 15.03
C GLU A 170 1.12 -19.08 13.55
N ASP A 171 -0.13 -19.49 13.29
CA ASP A 171 -0.69 -19.60 11.94
C ASP A 171 -2.19 -19.30 11.98
N TYR A 172 -2.56 -18.02 11.86
CA TYR A 172 -3.94 -17.59 12.07
C TYR A 172 -4.82 -17.85 10.84
N PHE A 173 -5.97 -18.50 11.02
CA PHE A 173 -7.00 -18.65 10.00
C PHE A 173 -8.18 -17.73 10.32
N ASP A 174 -8.46 -16.77 9.43
CA ASP A 174 -9.51 -15.75 9.59
C ASP A 174 -10.94 -16.29 9.37
N ASP A 175 -11.26 -17.46 9.92
CA ASP A 175 -12.56 -18.15 9.75
C ASP A 175 -13.71 -17.44 10.48
N LYS A 176 -13.40 -16.72 11.57
CA LYS A 176 -14.37 -15.98 12.39
C LYS A 176 -14.10 -14.47 12.43
N THR A 177 -13.18 -13.99 11.58
CA THR A 177 -12.76 -12.59 11.59
C THR A 177 -13.82 -11.69 10.98
N ASP A 178 -14.16 -10.60 11.68
CA ASP A 178 -14.94 -9.51 11.10
C ASP A 178 -14.06 -8.72 10.13
N PHE A 179 -14.35 -8.87 8.83
CA PHE A 179 -13.64 -8.20 7.75
C PHE A 179 -13.96 -6.71 7.63
N ASN A 180 -14.83 -6.16 8.48
CA ASN A 180 -15.08 -4.73 8.54
C ASN A 180 -13.76 -3.95 8.77
N PRO A 181 -13.36 -3.05 7.84
CA PRO A 181 -12.11 -2.31 7.93
C PRO A 181 -12.07 -1.29 9.09
N PHE A 182 -13.23 -0.97 9.68
CA PHE A 182 -13.35 -0.01 10.78
C PHE A 182 -13.40 -0.65 12.18
N THR A 183 -13.58 -1.96 12.27
CA THR A 183 -13.51 -2.68 13.55
C THR A 183 -12.05 -2.75 14.02
N LEU A 184 -11.77 -2.49 15.29
CA LEU A 184 -10.40 -2.62 15.87
C LEU A 184 -10.25 -3.85 16.80
N LYS A 185 -11.32 -4.62 17.02
CA LYS A 185 -11.34 -5.79 17.91
C LYS A 185 -10.65 -7.01 17.28
N VAL A 186 -9.49 -7.38 17.80
CA VAL A 186 -8.75 -8.60 17.39
C VAL A 186 -9.41 -9.85 17.95
#